data_AF-A0A167HKF5-F1
#
_entry.id   AF-A0A167HKF5-F1
#
_cell.length_a   1.000
_cell.length_b   1.000
_cell.length_c   1.000
_cell.angle_alpha   90.00
_cell.angle_beta   90.00
_cell.angle_gamma   90.00
#
_symmetry.space_group_name_H-M   'P 1'
#
loop_
_entity.id
_entity.type
_entity.pdbx_description
1 polymer ?
#
loop_
_entity_poly.entity_id
_entity_poly.type
_entity_poly.pdbx_seq_one_letter_code
_entity_poly.pdbx_strand_id
1 'polypeptide(L)'
;YEGTVEPDGEMTLVEALDDEDAPRPFKCYLDAGLKRTSTGSRIFGAMKGASNGGLFIPHSEKRFPGFDVESKTLDAEVLKKYIFGGHVAEDMKSLEEEGDERFKKQFATYLADDIGSEDLEEIYQSA
;
A
#
# COMPACT_ATOMS: atom_id res chain seq x y z
N TYR A 1 0.79 14.07 15.43
CA TYR A 1 0.92 13.93 13.98
C TYR A 1 -0.05 12.87 13.52
N GLU A 2 -1.17 13.26 12.91
CA GLU A 2 -2.21 12.34 12.43
C GLU A 2 -1.79 11.66 11.12
N GLY A 3 -0.91 12.30 10.34
CA GLY A 3 -0.42 11.76 9.07
C GLY A 3 -1.45 11.94 7.96
N THR A 4 -1.54 10.96 7.06
CA THR A 4 -2.47 10.98 5.92
C THR A 4 -3.72 10.20 6.28
N VAL A 5 -4.85 10.90 6.40
CA VAL A 5 -6.15 10.29 6.76
C VAL A 5 -6.72 9.47 5.60
N GLU A 6 -6.59 9.96 4.37
CA GLU A 6 -7.09 9.31 3.16
C GLU A 6 -5.92 8.94 2.24
N PRO A 7 -5.49 7.67 2.18
CA PRO A 7 -4.36 7.28 1.35
C PRO A 7 -4.76 7.28 -0.14
N ASP A 8 -4.31 8.31 -0.84
CA ASP A 8 -4.50 8.51 -2.29
C ASP A 8 -3.36 7.94 -3.15
N GLY A 9 -2.32 7.39 -2.52
CA GLY A 9 -1.14 6.85 -3.19
C GLY A 9 -0.05 7.89 -3.44
N GLU A 10 -0.22 9.15 -3.04
CA GLU A 10 0.83 10.16 -3.15
C GLU A 10 1.94 9.93 -2.13
N MET A 11 3.18 10.26 -2.51
CA MET A 11 4.33 10.18 -1.61
C MET A 11 4.50 11.50 -0.87
N THR A 12 4.15 11.48 0.42
CA THR A 12 4.33 12.60 1.34
C THR A 12 5.13 12.15 2.56
N LEU A 13 5.89 13.08 3.14
CA LEU A 13 6.62 12.88 4.38
C LEU A 13 5.96 13.73 5.47
N VAL A 14 5.97 13.22 6.70
CA VAL A 14 5.47 13.96 7.85
C VAL A 14 6.43 15.10 8.18
N GLU A 15 5.98 16.33 7.99
CA GLU A 15 6.76 17.52 8.29
C GLU A 15 6.62 17.92 9.77
N ALA A 16 7.53 18.76 10.25
CA ALA A 16 7.37 19.38 11.56
C ALA A 16 6.17 20.34 11.53
N LEU A 17 5.56 20.58 12.69
CA LEU A 17 4.50 21.59 12.77
C LEU A 17 5.16 22.98 12.72
N ASP A 18 4.46 23.96 12.16
CA ASP A 18 4.93 25.35 12.06
C ASP A 18 4.96 26.10 13.42
N ASP A 19 4.61 25.42 14.50
CA ASP A 19 4.65 25.93 15.86
C ASP A 19 6.03 25.64 16.48
N GLU A 20 6.75 26.69 16.89
CA GLU A 20 8.11 26.60 17.46
C GLU A 20 8.18 25.74 18.73
N ASP A 21 7.08 25.66 19.49
CA ASP A 21 7.00 24.88 20.72
C ASP A 21 6.48 23.45 20.49
N ALA A 22 6.07 23.11 19.26
CA ALA A 22 5.56 21.79 18.96
C ALA A 22 6.68 20.73 18.92
N PRO A 23 6.45 19.53 19.48
CA PRO A 23 7.41 18.45 19.40
C PRO A 23 7.58 17.99 17.96
N ARG A 24 8.82 17.75 17.52
CA ARG A 24 9.14 17.22 16.18
C ARG A 24 8.55 15.82 15.94
N PRO A 25 8.30 15.41 14.69
CA PRO A 25 7.77 14.08 14.40
C PRO A 25 8.77 13.00 14.81
N PHE A 26 8.25 11.85 15.23
CA PHE A 26 9.09 10.72 15.61
C PHE A 26 9.83 10.19 14.37
N LYS A 27 11.16 10.28 14.42
CA LYS A 27 12.02 9.83 13.34
C LYS A 27 12.43 8.38 13.54
N CYS A 28 12.22 7.56 12.52
CA CYS A 28 12.73 6.20 12.50
C CYS A 28 13.24 5.82 11.10
N TYR A 29 13.86 4.64 11.00
CA TYR A 29 14.46 4.14 9.78
C TYR A 29 13.96 2.72 9.52
N LEU A 30 13.70 2.39 8.26
CA LEU A 30 13.34 1.04 7.86
C LEU A 30 14.58 0.15 7.86
N ASP A 31 14.55 -0.95 8.62
CA ASP A 31 15.48 -2.06 8.48
C ASP A 31 14.86 -3.15 7.61
N ALA A 32 15.46 -3.44 6.45
CA ALA A 32 14.98 -4.47 5.53
C ALA A 32 15.51 -5.88 5.88
N GLY A 33 16.44 -6.00 6.82
CA GLY A 33 17.12 -7.24 7.15
C GLY A 33 17.76 -7.89 5.92
N LEU A 34 17.49 -9.18 5.71
CA LEU A 34 18.00 -9.95 4.57
C LEU A 34 17.06 -9.91 3.35
N LYS A 35 15.93 -9.21 3.43
CA LYS A 35 14.97 -9.17 2.33
C LYS A 35 15.54 -8.33 1.18
N ARG A 36 15.53 -8.88 -0.03
CA ARG A 36 15.89 -8.13 -1.23
C ARG A 36 14.96 -6.92 -1.42
N THR A 37 15.55 -5.74 -1.60
CA THR A 37 14.85 -4.47 -1.80
C THR A 37 14.48 -4.24 -3.28
N SER A 38 13.57 -5.06 -3.81
CA SER A 38 13.00 -4.86 -5.15
C SER A 38 11.83 -3.86 -5.13
N THR A 39 11.62 -3.17 -6.24
CA THR A 39 10.43 -2.34 -6.44
C THR A 39 9.17 -3.21 -6.32
N GLY A 40 8.15 -2.71 -5.61
CA GLY A 40 6.91 -3.45 -5.33
C GLY A 40 7.00 -4.43 -4.15
N SER A 41 8.12 -4.50 -3.43
CA SER A 41 8.23 -5.36 -2.24
C SER A 41 7.31 -4.89 -1.12
N ARG A 42 6.57 -5.82 -0.49
CA ARG A 42 5.62 -5.54 0.60
C ARG A 42 6.26 -4.88 1.83
N ILE A 43 7.58 -4.99 2.02
CA ILE A 43 8.29 -4.26 3.08
C ILE A 43 8.14 -2.74 2.94
N PHE A 44 8.05 -2.25 1.69
CA PHE A 44 7.82 -0.84 1.42
C PHE A 44 6.35 -0.47 1.59
N GLY A 45 5.42 -1.42 1.44
CA GLY A 45 4.02 -1.23 1.84
C GLY A 45 3.88 -0.99 3.36
N ALA A 46 4.56 -1.78 4.18
CA ALA A 46 4.62 -1.57 5.63
C ALA A 46 5.24 -0.20 5.98
N MET A 47 6.33 0.18 5.32
CA MET A 47 6.95 1.50 5.46
C MET A 47 5.99 2.63 5.07
N LYS A 48 5.24 2.48 3.97
CA LYS A 48 4.26 3.47 3.51
C LYS A 48 3.16 3.66 4.53
N GLY A 49 2.56 2.58 5.03
CA GLY A 49 1.55 2.63 6.09
C GLY A 49 2.08 3.29 7.37
N ALA A 50 3.30 2.95 7.80
CA ALA A 50 3.93 3.58 8.95
C ALA A 50 4.19 5.09 8.74
N SER A 51 4.59 5.50 7.54
CA SER A 51 4.77 6.90 7.18
C SER A 51 3.44 7.65 7.09
N ASN A 52 2.41 7.06 6.47
CA ASN A 52 1.07 7.63 6.44
C ASN A 52 0.46 7.74 7.84
N GLY A 53 0.82 6.85 8.77
CA GLY A 53 0.39 6.89 10.17
C GLY A 53 1.10 7.95 11.04
N GLY A 54 1.89 8.85 10.46
CA GLY A 54 2.47 9.97 11.20
C GLY A 54 3.93 9.79 11.65
N LEU A 55 4.59 8.70 11.27
CA LEU A 55 6.05 8.54 11.50
C LEU A 55 6.85 9.24 10.41
N PHE A 56 7.92 9.93 10.80
CA PHE A 56 8.88 10.45 9.84
C PHE A 56 9.90 9.36 9.48
N ILE A 57 9.66 8.69 8.36
CA ILE A 57 10.58 7.70 7.78
C ILE A 57 11.20 8.32 6.51
N PRO A 58 12.51 8.61 6.48
CA PRO A 58 13.14 9.15 5.28
C PRO A 58 13.19 8.08 4.19
N HIS A 59 12.42 8.27 3.12
CA HIS A 59 12.33 7.34 1.99
C HIS A 59 12.10 8.08 0.66
N SER A 60 12.12 7.36 -0.46
CA SER A 60 11.82 7.87 -1.79
C SER A 60 10.78 6.98 -2.46
N GLU A 61 10.09 7.51 -3.47
CA GLU A 61 9.04 6.81 -4.22
C GLU A 61 9.53 5.64 -5.11
N LYS A 62 10.84 5.54 -5.38
CA LYS A 62 11.44 4.64 -6.38
C LYS A 62 11.18 3.14 -6.21
N ARG A 63 10.72 2.74 -5.03
CA ARG A 63 10.49 1.33 -4.66
C ARG A 63 9.02 0.97 -4.51
N PHE A 64 8.12 1.93 -4.68
CA PHE A 64 6.69 1.66 -4.66
C PHE A 64 6.22 1.01 -5.98
N PRO A 65 5.17 0.17 -5.93
CA PRO A 65 4.38 -0.17 -7.11
C PRO A 65 3.97 1.11 -7.87
N GLY A 66 3.98 1.06 -9.21
CA GLY A 66 3.65 2.21 -10.04
C GLY A 66 4.84 3.14 -10.34
N PHE A 67 6.02 2.93 -9.76
CA PHE A 67 7.20 3.72 -10.12
C PHE A 67 7.79 3.25 -11.46
N ASP A 68 7.84 4.16 -12.44
CA ASP A 68 8.49 3.93 -13.72
C ASP A 68 9.95 4.43 -13.70
N VAL A 69 10.88 3.56 -14.13
CA VAL A 69 12.32 3.84 -14.07
C VAL A 69 12.78 4.76 -15.19
N GLU A 70 12.08 4.76 -16.33
CA GLU A 70 12.44 5.54 -17.51
C GLU A 70 12.01 7.01 -17.34
N SER A 71 10.74 7.24 -16.99
CA SER A 71 10.20 8.56 -16.70
C SER A 71 10.62 9.09 -15.34
N LYS A 72 11.01 8.21 -14.41
CA LYS A 72 11.33 8.51 -13.00
C LYS A 72 10.15 9.13 -12.25
N THR A 73 8.95 8.66 -12.53
CA THR A 73 7.71 9.15 -11.90
C THR A 73 6.95 8.01 -11.25
N LEU A 74 6.31 8.30 -10.12
CA LEU A 74 5.35 7.40 -9.49
C LEU A 74 3.95 7.62 -10.05
N ASP A 75 3.29 6.54 -10.46
CA ASP A 75 1.85 6.50 -10.67
C ASP A 75 1.15 6.26 -9.30
N ALA A 76 0.56 7.33 -8.75
CA ALA A 76 -0.14 7.30 -7.47
C ALA A 76 -1.42 6.45 -7.52
N GLU A 77 -2.10 6.38 -8.66
CA GLU A 77 -3.32 5.56 -8.81
C GLU A 77 -2.97 4.07 -8.71
N VAL A 78 -1.87 3.65 -9.34
CA VAL A 78 -1.35 2.29 -9.20
C VAL A 78 -0.97 2.01 -7.75
N LEU A 79 -0.29 2.94 -7.06
CA LEU A 79 0.05 2.73 -5.66
C LEU A 79 -1.20 2.60 -4.77
N LYS A 80 -2.19 3.49 -4.94
CA LYS A 80 -3.48 3.44 -4.24
C LYS A 80 -4.18 2.11 -4.43
N LYS A 81 -4.25 1.63 -5.67
CA LYS A 81 -4.80 0.31 -5.99
C LYS A 81 -4.08 -0.82 -5.25
N TYR A 82 -2.76 -0.74 -5.07
CA TYR A 82 -2.03 -1.73 -4.28
C TYR A 82 -2.28 -1.62 -2.77
N ILE A 83 -2.50 -0.41 -2.25
CA ILE A 83 -2.85 -0.17 -0.84
C ILE A 83 -4.17 -0.86 -0.50
N PHE A 84 -5.18 -0.70 -1.34
CA PHE A 84 -6.53 -1.27 -1.12
C PHE A 84 -6.73 -2.66 -1.74
N GLY A 85 -5.65 -3.37 -2.07
CA GLY A 85 -5.75 -4.75 -2.54
C GLY A 85 -6.36 -4.94 -3.93
N GLY A 86 -6.51 -3.89 -4.74
CA GLY A 86 -7.13 -3.95 -6.06
C GLY A 86 -6.42 -4.87 -7.06
N HIS A 87 -5.11 -5.11 -6.91
CA HIS A 87 -4.39 -6.14 -7.70
C HIS A 87 -4.84 -7.58 -7.36
N VAL A 88 -5.28 -7.82 -6.13
CA VAL A 88 -5.88 -9.11 -5.72
C VAL A 88 -7.31 -9.21 -6.23
N ALA A 89 -8.07 -8.11 -6.16
CA ALA A 89 -9.43 -8.04 -6.71
C ALA A 89 -9.46 -8.33 -8.22
N GLU A 90 -8.51 -7.76 -8.98
CA GLU A 90 -8.40 -8.04 -10.42
C GLU A 90 -8.06 -9.49 -10.74
N ASP A 91 -7.14 -10.11 -10.00
CA ASP A 91 -6.79 -11.53 -10.16
C ASP A 91 -7.99 -12.42 -9.83
N MET A 92 -8.71 -12.08 -8.75
CA MET A 92 -9.94 -12.75 -8.34
C MET A 92 -11.00 -12.70 -9.44
N LYS A 93 -11.26 -11.51 -9.99
CA LYS A 93 -12.22 -11.31 -11.09
C LYS A 93 -11.82 -12.06 -12.36
N SER A 94 -10.55 -11.99 -12.76
CA SER A 94 -10.05 -12.69 -13.95
C SER A 94 -10.25 -14.21 -13.84
N LEU A 95 -9.89 -14.81 -12.70
CA LEU A 95 -10.03 -16.25 -12.50
C LEU A 95 -11.50 -16.70 -12.39
N GLU A 96 -12.37 -15.84 -11.85
CA GLU A 96 -13.81 -16.09 -11.80
C GLU A 96 -14.43 -16.09 -13.19
N GLU A 97 -14.11 -15.08 -14.02
CA GLU A 97 -14.62 -14.96 -15.40
C GLU A 97 -14.16 -16.11 -16.31
N GLU A 98 -12.94 -16.61 -16.10
CA GLU A 98 -12.41 -17.76 -16.82
C GLU A 98 -13.03 -19.11 -16.37
N GLY A 99 -13.79 -19.11 -15.27
CA GLY A 99 -14.37 -20.33 -14.69
C GLY A 99 -13.30 -21.31 -14.19
N ASP A 100 -12.15 -20.80 -13.75
CA ASP A 100 -10.98 -21.62 -13.42
C ASP A 100 -11.21 -22.38 -12.10
N GLU A 101 -10.98 -23.69 -12.08
CA GLU A 101 -10.94 -24.47 -10.83
C GLU A 101 -9.91 -23.89 -9.84
N ARG A 102 -8.89 -23.18 -10.34
CA ARG A 102 -7.94 -22.43 -9.53
C ARG A 102 -8.60 -21.32 -8.73
N PHE A 103 -9.67 -20.67 -9.20
CA PHE A 103 -10.38 -19.65 -8.45
C PHE A 103 -10.85 -20.21 -7.09
N LYS A 104 -11.56 -21.33 -7.13
CA LYS A 104 -12.08 -22.00 -5.92
C LYS A 104 -10.97 -22.46 -5.00
N LYS A 105 -9.81 -22.84 -5.55
CA LYS A 105 -8.65 -23.28 -4.76
C LYS A 105 -7.90 -22.11 -4.13
N GLN A 106 -7.66 -21.05 -4.90
CA GLN A 106 -6.87 -19.89 -4.52
C GLN A 106 -7.61 -19.00 -3.53
N PHE A 107 -8.91 -18.78 -3.75
CA PHE A 107 -9.77 -17.91 -2.95
C PHE A 107 -10.76 -18.69 -2.06
N ALA A 108 -10.45 -19.93 -1.72
CA ALA A 108 -11.33 -20.81 -0.94
C ALA A 108 -11.84 -20.17 0.37
N THR A 109 -10.98 -19.46 1.10
CA THR A 109 -11.35 -18.79 2.35
C THR A 109 -12.21 -17.55 2.10
N TYR A 110 -11.94 -16.80 1.04
CA TYR A 110 -12.76 -15.65 0.65
C TYR A 110 -14.19 -16.10 0.33
N LEU A 111 -14.33 -17.18 -0.44
CA LEU A 111 -15.64 -17.77 -0.74
C LEU A 111 -16.36 -18.31 0.49
N ALA A 112 -15.63 -18.81 1.48
CA ALA A 112 -16.23 -19.29 2.73
C ALA A 112 -16.76 -18.15 3.60
N ASP A 113 -16.13 -16.97 3.51
CA ASP A 113 -16.50 -15.77 4.24
C ASP A 113 -17.43 -14.84 3.43
N ASP A 114 -17.89 -15.27 2.25
CA ASP A 114 -18.74 -14.51 1.30
C ASP A 114 -18.12 -13.17 0.87
N ILE A 115 -16.79 -13.15 0.69
CA ILE A 115 -16.03 -11.98 0.25
C ILE A 115 -15.74 -12.10 -1.24
N GLY A 116 -16.26 -11.16 -2.03
CA GLY A 116 -16.00 -11.00 -3.46
C GLY A 116 -14.88 -10.01 -3.77
N SER A 117 -14.60 -9.86 -5.08
CA SER A 117 -13.56 -8.93 -5.55
C SER A 117 -13.91 -7.46 -5.30
N GLU A 118 -15.20 -7.11 -5.31
CA GLU A 118 -15.72 -5.77 -5.08
C GLU A 118 -15.65 -5.33 -3.62
N ASP A 119 -15.65 -6.28 -2.67
CA ASP A 119 -15.63 -5.99 -1.23
C ASP A 119 -14.24 -5.61 -0.71
N LEU A 120 -13.18 -5.99 -1.43
CA LEU A 120 -11.79 -5.87 -0.96
C LEU A 120 -11.40 -4.44 -0.60
N GLU A 121 -11.77 -3.46 -1.43
CA GLU A 121 -11.43 -2.07 -1.18
C GLU A 121 -12.13 -1.54 0.07
N GLU A 122 -13.43 -1.84 0.25
CA GLU A 122 -14.21 -1.42 1.42
C GLU A 122 -13.69 -2.05 2.72
N ILE A 123 -13.29 -3.33 2.67
CA ILE A 123 -12.68 -4.02 3.81
C ILE A 123 -11.42 -3.29 4.28
N TYR A 124 -10.55 -2.84 3.37
CA TYR A 124 -9.34 -2.11 3.74
C TYR A 124 -9.59 -0.66 4.13
N GLN A 125 -10.62 -0.01 3.59
CA GLN A 125 -11.00 1.35 3.99
C GLN A 125 -11.61 1.39 5.40
N SER A 126 -12.25 0.31 5.84
CA SER A 126 -12.93 0.21 7.14
C SER A 126 -12.08 -0.40 8.26
N ALA A 127 -10.84 -0.83 7.95
CA ALA A 127 -9.90 -1.44 8.90
C ALA A 127 -9.16 -0.42 9.76
#